data_AF-A0A953X1H0-F1
#
_entry.id   AF-A0A953X1H0-F1
#
_cell.length_a   1.000
_cell.length_b   1.000
_cell.length_c   1.000
_cell.angle_alpha   90.00
_cell.angle_beta   90.00
_cell.angle_gamma   90.00
#
_symmetry.space_group_name_H-M   'P 1'
#
loop_
_entity.id
_entity.type
_entity.pdbx_description
1 polymer ?
#
loop_
_entity_poly.entity_id
_entity_poly.type
_entity_poly.pdbx_seq_one_letter_code
_entity_poly.pdbx_strand_id
1 'polypeptide(L)'
;MAVSPGCIKAVRAASGDTLTDAEAKALIERMEARKLAFEADGKLDDINAKMMELARADAEAEKIAAALARKHAALSALRYNERIGHVDTLLKDGVPYQKAILAILEGSTRNVARGRESVGRAKLAFEARWVGNMMGRLQREVPAFEGLMRDKQFLGDIVREMHQINRDGGNPGITGNADARKTAAILADTAERARRDLNKQGAAIGKLDGWAGPQRHSQTKAMDAGQDTWVAETADLLDLEKTFPDLTPDEAREVLGQIWENIVSGRVPDEIGAAKGRKVPANVAKALGKSRVLHFKDPDAWLAYNERYGEGHVVDGIVTYLRRAAMTGAQMKVLGPNPEATMDRLLRHYEGQARRDTKLKPKQRAAVGDALKNGRDPTSNGSIVSAMAEASGLTLVPNHVTAARYMSNFRAVQSMAKLGAAVVSSISDLVSRASAMKYQGKSLTRSYAEQFGDLIHGRGNAEQKELAYMLGEGFDGPLDMMVGPYWSEDAPMGKMHKLQSMFFKLSGLRRWTDSMKVSQARMVSNWMARNSDRAFGALPSG
;
A
#
# COMPACT_ATOMS: atom_id res chain seq x y z
N MET A 1 10.71 -38.26 19.37
CA MET A 1 9.95 -39.23 20.19
C MET A 1 8.47 -39.09 19.86
N ALA A 2 7.67 -40.14 19.95
CA ALA A 2 6.23 -40.01 19.69
C ALA A 2 5.55 -39.28 20.86
N VAL A 3 4.90 -38.15 20.58
CA VAL A 3 4.14 -37.38 21.58
C VAL A 3 3.07 -38.27 22.22
N SER A 4 3.06 -38.36 23.55
CA SER A 4 2.12 -39.24 24.27
C SER A 4 0.68 -38.72 24.20
N PRO A 5 -0.34 -39.60 24.13
CA PRO A 5 -1.76 -39.20 24.18
C PRO A 5 -2.13 -38.40 25.43
N GLY A 6 -1.43 -38.66 26.55
CA GLY A 6 -1.61 -37.90 27.81
C GLY A 6 -1.16 -36.44 27.70
N CYS A 7 -0.06 -36.17 26.99
CA CYS A 7 0.42 -34.81 26.74
C CYS A 7 -0.53 -34.03 25.83
N ILE A 8 -1.07 -34.66 24.79
CA ILE A 8 -2.08 -34.06 23.90
C ILE A 8 -3.32 -33.64 24.71
N LYS A 9 -3.83 -34.53 25.59
CA LYS A 9 -4.99 -34.23 26.44
C LYS A 9 -4.74 -33.07 27.40
N ALA A 10 -3.54 -32.99 27.98
CA ALA A 10 -3.16 -31.90 28.89
C ALA A 10 -3.09 -30.54 28.18
N VAL A 11 -2.50 -30.49 26.97
CA VAL A 11 -2.42 -29.27 26.16
C VAL A 11 -3.80 -28.81 25.68
N ARG A 12 -4.67 -29.75 25.29
CA ARG A 12 -6.05 -29.44 24.93
C ARG A 12 -6.83 -28.86 26.12
N ALA A 13 -6.74 -29.48 27.30
CA ALA A 13 -7.36 -28.96 28.50
C ALA A 13 -6.86 -27.55 28.88
N ALA A 14 -5.55 -27.30 28.76
CA ALA A 14 -4.95 -25.98 29.01
C ALA A 14 -5.38 -24.91 27.99
N SER A 15 -5.74 -25.31 26.77
CA SER A 15 -6.27 -24.41 25.73
C SER A 15 -7.77 -24.11 25.86
N GLY A 16 -8.48 -24.77 26.79
CA GLY A 16 -9.93 -24.77 26.86
C GLY A 16 -10.58 -25.62 25.76
N ASP A 17 -9.94 -26.72 25.38
CA ASP A 17 -10.35 -27.68 24.33
C ASP A 17 -10.54 -27.08 22.92
N THR A 18 -9.94 -25.93 22.65
CA THR A 18 -10.05 -25.28 21.34
C THR A 18 -9.13 -25.87 20.27
N LEU A 19 -8.14 -26.67 20.67
CA LEU A 19 -7.18 -27.34 19.78
C LEU A 19 -7.66 -28.75 19.40
N THR A 20 -7.48 -29.15 18.14
CA THR A 20 -7.60 -30.55 17.70
C THR A 20 -6.40 -31.39 18.16
N ASP A 21 -6.52 -32.73 18.14
CA ASP A 21 -5.42 -33.62 18.52
C ASP A 21 -4.17 -33.45 17.64
N ALA A 22 -4.38 -33.13 16.35
CA ALA A 22 -3.30 -32.87 15.41
C ALA A 22 -2.59 -31.54 15.70
N GLU A 23 -3.34 -30.48 16.02
CA GLU A 23 -2.80 -29.17 16.39
C GLU A 23 -2.05 -29.22 17.72
N ALA A 24 -2.63 -29.89 18.73
CA ALA A 24 -1.99 -30.10 20.02
C ALA A 24 -0.69 -30.90 19.89
N LYS A 25 -0.66 -31.94 19.05
CA LYS A 25 0.57 -32.70 18.77
C LYS A 25 1.63 -31.84 18.10
N ALA A 26 1.27 -31.09 17.06
CA ALA A 26 2.20 -30.20 16.36
C ALA A 26 2.74 -29.09 17.28
N LEU A 27 1.92 -28.57 18.20
CA LEU A 27 2.36 -27.61 19.21
C LEU A 27 3.40 -28.22 20.16
N ILE A 28 3.16 -29.44 20.65
CA ILE A 28 4.09 -30.15 21.54
C ILE A 28 5.44 -30.40 20.86
N GLU A 29 5.44 -30.88 19.61
CA GLU A 29 6.68 -31.14 18.85
C GLU A 29 7.50 -29.84 18.63
N ARG A 30 6.83 -28.71 18.37
CA ARG A 30 7.49 -27.39 18.29
C ARG A 30 8.08 -26.97 19.63
N MET A 31 7.36 -27.22 20.72
CA MET A 31 7.80 -26.85 22.06
C MET A 31 9.02 -27.66 22.51
N GLU A 32 9.05 -28.96 22.21
CA GLU A 32 10.20 -29.82 22.52
C GLU A 32 11.45 -29.40 21.74
N ALA A 33 11.32 -29.14 20.43
CA ALA A 33 12.43 -28.65 19.62
C ALA A 33 13.01 -27.32 20.15
N ARG A 34 12.14 -26.43 20.64
CA ARG A 34 12.53 -25.13 21.19
C ARG A 34 13.17 -25.22 22.56
N LYS A 35 12.68 -26.11 23.43
CA LYS A 35 13.30 -26.39 24.72
C LYS A 35 14.74 -26.87 24.54
N LEU A 36 14.96 -27.80 23.61
CA LEU A 36 16.29 -28.31 23.28
C LEU A 36 17.24 -27.21 22.77
N ALA A 37 16.73 -26.25 21.99
CA ALA A 37 17.51 -25.11 21.51
C ALA A 37 17.89 -24.13 22.65
N PHE A 38 16.97 -23.82 23.57
CA PHE A 38 17.26 -22.99 24.74
C PHE A 38 18.24 -23.65 25.73
N GLU A 39 18.15 -24.97 25.88
CA GLU A 39 19.10 -25.77 26.67
C GLU A 39 20.50 -25.75 26.05
N ALA A 40 20.61 -25.76 24.71
CA ALA A 40 21.88 -25.66 23.99
C ALA A 40 22.52 -24.26 24.08
N ASP A 41 21.71 -23.20 24.18
CA ASP A 41 22.15 -21.80 24.21
C ASP A 41 22.46 -21.29 25.64
N GLY A 42 22.39 -22.17 26.65
CA GLY A 42 22.68 -21.84 28.06
C GLY A 42 21.64 -20.93 28.74
N LYS A 43 20.51 -20.64 28.09
CA LYS A 43 19.43 -19.77 28.58
C LYS A 43 18.40 -20.58 29.38
N LEU A 44 18.86 -21.19 30.48
CA LEU A 44 18.05 -22.11 31.31
C LEU A 44 17.08 -21.39 32.26
N ASP A 45 17.27 -20.10 32.49
CA ASP A 45 16.42 -19.34 33.41
C ASP A 45 15.03 -19.08 32.82
N ASP A 46 14.04 -19.50 33.60
CA ASP A 46 12.59 -19.33 33.37
C ASP A 46 12.06 -19.94 32.06
N ILE A 47 12.73 -21.00 31.58
CA ILE A 47 12.37 -21.70 30.35
C ILE A 47 10.91 -22.17 30.37
N ASN A 48 10.41 -22.64 31.51
CA ASN A 48 9.04 -23.15 31.63
C ASN A 48 7.99 -22.03 31.53
N ALA A 49 8.22 -20.84 32.10
CA ALA A 49 7.29 -19.72 31.98
C ALA A 49 7.31 -19.13 30.56
N LYS A 50 8.50 -18.96 29.96
CA LYS A 50 8.64 -18.54 28.56
C LYS A 50 7.92 -19.50 27.61
N MET A 51 8.05 -20.80 27.83
CA MET A 51 7.36 -21.81 27.02
C MET A 51 5.84 -21.79 27.21
N MET A 52 5.34 -21.59 28.44
CA MET A 52 3.91 -21.40 28.72
C MET A 52 3.34 -20.14 28.07
N GLU A 53 4.07 -19.02 28.11
CA GLU A 53 3.67 -17.77 27.48
C GLU A 53 3.57 -17.93 25.96
N LEU A 54 4.57 -18.57 25.34
CA LEU A 54 4.57 -18.88 23.92
C LEU A 54 3.41 -19.81 23.53
N ALA A 55 3.10 -20.83 24.33
CA ALA A 55 1.99 -21.73 24.07
C ALA A 55 0.62 -21.03 24.14
N ARG A 56 0.46 -20.10 25.10
CA ARG A 56 -0.75 -19.26 25.19
C ARG A 56 -0.86 -18.33 23.98
N ALA A 57 0.25 -17.72 23.56
CA ALA A 57 0.29 -16.86 22.39
C ALA A 57 -0.08 -17.64 21.10
N ASP A 58 0.43 -18.88 20.95
CA ASP A 58 0.09 -19.77 19.83
C ASP A 58 -1.40 -20.14 19.82
N ALA A 59 -1.96 -20.53 20.97
CA ALA A 59 -3.39 -20.89 21.07
C ALA A 59 -4.32 -19.71 20.77
N GLU A 60 -3.98 -18.50 21.23
CA GLU A 60 -4.75 -17.30 20.93
C GLU A 60 -4.62 -16.91 19.45
N ALA A 61 -3.45 -17.08 18.85
CA ALA A 61 -3.23 -16.86 17.42
C ALA A 61 -4.09 -17.79 16.55
N GLU A 62 -4.29 -19.05 16.94
CA GLU A 62 -5.15 -19.99 16.22
C GLU A 62 -6.63 -19.60 16.28
N LYS A 63 -7.13 -19.16 17.45
CA LYS A 63 -8.50 -18.62 17.59
C LYS A 63 -8.70 -17.40 16.70
N ILE A 64 -7.75 -16.48 16.69
CA ILE A 64 -7.77 -15.28 15.84
C ILE A 64 -7.77 -15.69 14.36
N ALA A 65 -6.96 -16.68 13.96
CA ALA A 65 -6.90 -17.17 12.59
C ALA A 65 -8.24 -17.78 12.13
N ALA A 66 -8.89 -18.59 12.98
CA ALA A 66 -10.20 -19.17 12.68
C ALA A 66 -11.30 -18.10 12.55
N ALA A 67 -11.32 -17.11 13.46
CA ALA A 67 -12.25 -15.98 13.37
C ALA A 67 -12.01 -15.14 12.11
N LEU A 68 -10.75 -14.90 11.76
CA LEU A 68 -10.37 -14.19 10.54
C LEU A 68 -10.81 -14.95 9.29
N ALA A 69 -10.65 -16.28 9.25
CA ALA A 69 -11.09 -17.10 8.12
C ALA A 69 -12.61 -17.02 7.91
N ARG A 70 -13.41 -17.06 8.98
CA ARG A 70 -14.88 -16.86 8.91
C ARG A 70 -15.22 -15.46 8.38
N LYS A 71 -14.55 -14.42 8.89
CA LYS A 71 -14.70 -13.05 8.41
C LYS A 71 -14.33 -12.93 6.93
N HIS A 72 -13.25 -13.59 6.49
CA HIS A 72 -12.84 -13.60 5.10
C HIS A 72 -13.87 -14.23 4.19
N ALA A 73 -14.40 -15.40 4.56
CA ALA A 73 -15.45 -16.07 3.80
C ALA A 73 -16.69 -15.18 3.64
N ALA A 74 -17.15 -14.55 4.73
CA ALA A 74 -18.30 -13.65 4.71
C ALA A 74 -18.08 -12.40 3.83
N LEU A 75 -16.92 -11.74 3.98
CA LEU A 75 -16.58 -10.56 3.17
C LEU A 75 -16.43 -10.91 1.69
N SER A 76 -15.76 -12.02 1.35
CA SER A 76 -15.60 -12.47 -0.04
C SER A 76 -16.95 -12.76 -0.69
N ALA A 77 -17.88 -13.43 0.02
CA ALA A 77 -19.22 -13.70 -0.48
C ALA A 77 -20.03 -12.41 -0.72
N LEU A 78 -20.00 -11.47 0.24
CA LEU A 78 -20.66 -10.18 0.13
C LEU A 78 -20.14 -9.37 -1.07
N ARG A 79 -18.82 -9.20 -1.17
CA ARG A 79 -18.21 -8.40 -2.23
C ARG A 79 -18.44 -9.00 -3.60
N TYR A 80 -18.32 -10.33 -3.73
CA TYR A 80 -18.66 -11.02 -4.96
C TYR A 80 -20.10 -10.73 -5.41
N ASN A 81 -21.09 -10.89 -4.52
CA ASN A 81 -22.50 -10.64 -4.85
C ASN A 81 -22.77 -9.17 -5.22
N GLU A 82 -22.16 -8.21 -4.52
CA GLU A 82 -22.25 -6.79 -4.87
C GLU A 82 -21.68 -6.50 -6.27
N ARG A 83 -20.57 -7.16 -6.64
CA ARG A 83 -19.92 -6.98 -7.94
C ARG A 83 -20.70 -7.63 -9.08
N ILE A 84 -21.33 -8.79 -8.84
CA ILE A 84 -22.30 -9.37 -9.79
C ILE A 84 -23.42 -8.37 -10.08
N GLY A 85 -24.08 -7.84 -9.04
CA GLY A 85 -25.15 -6.86 -9.22
C GLY A 85 -24.70 -5.59 -9.94
N HIS A 86 -23.46 -5.14 -9.69
CA HIS A 86 -22.88 -4.00 -10.40
C HIS A 86 -22.67 -4.28 -11.90
N VAL A 87 -22.01 -5.40 -12.25
CA VAL A 87 -21.76 -5.75 -13.65
C VAL A 87 -23.06 -6.02 -14.39
N ASP A 88 -24.02 -6.72 -13.77
CA ASP A 88 -25.33 -6.98 -14.37
C ASP A 88 -26.09 -5.69 -14.68
N THR A 89 -25.98 -4.68 -13.82
CA THR A 89 -26.56 -3.34 -14.07
C THR A 89 -25.94 -2.70 -15.31
N LEU A 90 -24.61 -2.75 -15.42
CA LEU A 90 -23.90 -2.21 -16.59
C LEU A 90 -24.24 -2.96 -17.88
N LEU A 91 -24.36 -4.28 -17.82
CA LEU A 91 -24.75 -5.12 -18.96
C LEU A 91 -26.18 -4.80 -19.43
N LYS A 92 -27.12 -4.58 -18.49
CA LYS A 92 -28.50 -4.16 -18.80
C LYS A 92 -28.53 -2.81 -19.53
N ASP A 93 -27.65 -1.89 -19.15
CA ASP A 93 -27.47 -0.58 -19.79
C ASP A 93 -26.64 -0.66 -21.10
N GLY A 94 -26.39 -1.86 -21.63
CA GLY A 94 -25.71 -2.07 -22.91
C GLY A 94 -24.20 -1.87 -22.88
N VAL A 95 -23.57 -1.88 -21.70
CA VAL A 95 -22.10 -1.90 -21.59
C VAL A 95 -21.59 -3.30 -21.98
N PRO A 96 -20.58 -3.42 -22.88
CA PRO A 96 -19.99 -4.72 -23.20
C PRO A 96 -19.33 -5.40 -21.99
N TYR A 97 -19.34 -6.73 -21.93
CA TYR A 97 -18.79 -7.54 -20.83
C TYR A 97 -17.41 -7.08 -20.35
N GLN A 98 -16.43 -6.93 -21.25
CA GLN A 98 -15.08 -6.53 -20.87
C GLN A 98 -15.06 -5.14 -20.21
N LYS A 99 -15.85 -4.19 -20.73
CA LYS A 99 -15.95 -2.83 -20.17
C LYS A 99 -16.69 -2.82 -18.84
N ALA A 100 -17.68 -3.69 -18.67
CA ALA A 100 -18.41 -3.82 -17.42
C ALA A 100 -17.50 -4.38 -16.30
N ILE A 101 -16.63 -5.33 -16.62
CA ILE A 101 -15.62 -5.85 -15.69
C ILE A 101 -14.55 -4.80 -15.38
N LEU A 102 -14.02 -4.11 -16.40
CA LEU A 102 -13.04 -3.02 -16.21
C LEU A 102 -13.59 -1.89 -15.35
N ALA A 103 -14.89 -1.62 -15.40
CA ALA A 103 -15.53 -0.62 -14.55
C ALA A 103 -15.44 -0.95 -13.04
N ILE A 104 -15.20 -2.21 -12.64
CA ILE A 104 -14.91 -2.56 -11.24
C ILE A 104 -13.54 -1.99 -10.82
N LEU A 105 -12.57 -1.94 -11.73
CA LEU A 105 -11.20 -1.52 -11.45
C LEU A 105 -11.03 -0.02 -11.65
N GLU A 106 -11.41 0.49 -12.83
CA GLU A 106 -11.16 1.87 -13.25
C GLU A 106 -12.37 2.77 -12.97
N GLY A 107 -13.57 2.21 -13.06
CA GLY A 107 -14.83 2.95 -13.08
C GLY A 107 -15.27 3.26 -14.51
N SER A 108 -16.47 3.81 -14.63
CA SER A 108 -17.11 4.18 -15.89
C SER A 108 -17.45 5.67 -15.86
N THR A 109 -17.15 6.34 -16.97
CA THR A 109 -17.55 7.74 -17.21
C THR A 109 -18.97 7.86 -17.75
N ARG A 110 -19.62 6.74 -18.09
CA ARG A 110 -21.02 6.72 -18.55
C ARG A 110 -21.97 7.06 -17.40
N ASN A 111 -23.10 7.69 -17.73
CA ASN A 111 -24.17 7.96 -16.77
C ASN A 111 -25.00 6.69 -16.51
N VAL A 112 -24.40 5.76 -15.78
CA VAL A 112 -25.00 4.48 -15.40
C VAL A 112 -24.93 4.34 -13.88
N ALA A 113 -25.98 3.77 -13.29
CA ALA A 113 -26.04 3.60 -11.84
C ALA A 113 -24.80 2.84 -11.35
N ARG A 114 -24.18 3.35 -10.28
CA ARG A 114 -22.98 2.76 -9.66
C ARG A 114 -21.73 2.71 -10.55
N GLY A 115 -21.75 3.28 -11.76
CA GLY A 115 -20.63 3.21 -12.71
C GLY A 115 -19.30 3.76 -12.17
N ARG A 116 -19.32 4.64 -11.16
CA ARG A 116 -18.12 5.18 -10.50
C ARG A 116 -17.65 4.36 -9.28
N GLU A 117 -18.34 3.27 -8.93
CA GLU A 117 -17.93 2.37 -7.83
C GLU A 117 -16.79 1.44 -8.26
N SER A 118 -15.56 1.96 -8.20
CA SER A 118 -14.37 1.24 -8.62
C SER A 118 -13.26 1.17 -7.57
N VAL A 119 -12.28 0.30 -7.80
CA VAL A 119 -11.02 0.25 -7.05
C VAL A 119 -10.29 1.60 -7.15
N GLY A 120 -10.23 2.19 -8.34
CA GLY A 120 -9.63 3.51 -8.55
C GLY A 120 -10.25 4.60 -7.67
N ARG A 121 -11.59 4.67 -7.60
CA ARG A 121 -12.27 5.63 -6.70
C ARG A 121 -12.00 5.33 -5.23
N ALA A 122 -12.01 4.05 -4.84
CA ALA A 122 -11.74 3.66 -3.46
C ALA A 122 -10.30 4.01 -3.04
N LYS A 123 -9.32 3.86 -3.94
CA LYS A 123 -7.93 4.26 -3.73
C LYS A 123 -7.84 5.75 -3.44
N LEU A 124 -8.40 6.60 -4.31
CA LEU A 124 -8.40 8.05 -4.12
C LEU A 124 -9.06 8.45 -2.78
N ALA A 125 -10.14 7.77 -2.39
CA ALA A 125 -10.80 8.04 -1.11
C ALA A 125 -9.92 7.66 0.11
N PHE A 126 -9.12 6.59 0.02
CA PHE A 126 -8.15 6.23 1.06
C PHE A 126 -6.96 7.20 1.08
N GLU A 127 -6.44 7.60 -0.08
CA GLU A 127 -5.36 8.58 -0.17
C GLU A 127 -5.79 9.94 0.40
N ALA A 128 -6.97 10.45 0.05
CA ALA A 128 -7.51 11.67 0.64
C ALA A 128 -7.66 11.57 2.16
N ARG A 129 -8.21 10.45 2.64
CA ARG A 129 -8.43 10.23 4.08
C ARG A 129 -7.12 10.16 4.86
N TRP A 130 -6.10 9.50 4.33
CA TRP A 130 -4.86 9.26 5.07
C TRP A 130 -3.81 10.31 4.72
N VAL A 131 -3.38 10.36 3.46
CA VAL A 131 -2.33 11.28 3.01
C VAL A 131 -2.83 12.72 3.00
N GLY A 132 -4.05 12.95 2.51
CA GLY A 132 -4.65 14.29 2.50
C GLY A 132 -4.84 14.88 3.90
N ASN A 133 -5.43 14.10 4.82
CA ASN A 133 -5.57 14.52 6.22
C ASN A 133 -4.23 14.73 6.92
N MET A 134 -3.27 13.82 6.72
CA MET A 134 -1.91 13.94 7.25
C MET A 134 -1.25 15.24 6.79
N MET A 135 -1.29 15.53 5.49
CA MET A 135 -0.71 16.75 4.93
C MET A 135 -1.45 18.01 5.42
N GLY A 136 -2.77 17.96 5.56
CA GLY A 136 -3.56 19.05 6.16
C GLY A 136 -3.13 19.34 7.59
N ARG A 137 -2.95 18.29 8.41
CA ARG A 137 -2.48 18.42 9.79
C ARG A 137 -1.04 18.92 9.87
N LEU A 138 -0.13 18.42 9.03
CA LEU A 138 1.25 18.90 8.98
C LEU A 138 1.30 20.39 8.62
N GLN A 139 0.54 20.82 7.62
CA GLN A 139 0.45 22.23 7.22
C GLN A 139 -0.07 23.15 8.34
N ARG A 140 -1.02 22.66 9.15
CA ARG A 140 -1.65 23.41 10.23
C ARG A 140 -0.83 23.40 11.53
N GLU A 141 -0.32 22.24 11.92
CA GLU A 141 0.27 21.99 13.24
C GLU A 141 1.81 22.15 13.25
N VAL A 142 2.44 22.05 12.08
CA VAL A 142 3.90 22.22 11.86
C VAL A 142 4.14 23.15 10.65
N PRO A 143 3.91 24.46 10.75
CA PRO A 143 3.98 25.38 9.60
C PRO A 143 5.34 25.41 8.89
N ALA A 144 6.43 25.13 9.62
CA ALA A 144 7.79 25.06 9.09
C ALA A 144 8.13 23.73 8.40
N PHE A 145 7.21 22.74 8.40
CA PHE A 145 7.45 21.38 7.93
C PHE A 145 8.14 21.32 6.56
N GLU A 146 7.64 22.06 5.56
CA GLU A 146 8.22 22.03 4.20
C GLU A 146 9.70 22.46 4.18
N GLY A 147 10.09 23.42 5.02
CA GLY A 147 11.47 23.89 5.13
C GLY A 147 12.37 22.92 5.90
N LEU A 148 11.81 22.25 6.91
CA LEU A 148 12.52 21.30 7.77
C LEU A 148 12.79 19.96 7.08
N MET A 149 12.10 19.64 5.98
CA MET A 149 12.31 18.39 5.23
C MET A 149 13.72 18.19 4.66
N ARG A 150 14.57 19.21 4.67
CA ARG A 150 15.98 19.12 4.26
C ARG A 150 16.95 18.94 5.42
N ASP A 151 16.47 19.12 6.65
CA ASP A 151 17.27 18.99 7.85
C ASP A 151 17.38 17.51 8.25
N LYS A 152 18.60 16.97 8.16
CA LYS A 152 18.90 15.59 8.54
C LYS A 152 18.63 15.32 10.01
N GLN A 153 18.88 16.30 10.90
CA GLN A 153 18.63 16.14 12.32
C GLN A 153 17.13 16.05 12.57
N PHE A 154 16.33 16.95 11.98
CA PHE A 154 14.86 16.87 12.06
C PHE A 154 14.31 15.52 11.59
N LEU A 155 14.80 15.00 10.46
CA LEU A 155 14.39 13.70 9.94
C LEU A 155 14.78 12.53 10.87
N GLY A 156 15.97 12.59 11.49
CA GLY A 156 16.41 11.64 12.50
C GLY A 156 15.58 11.71 13.78
N ASP A 157 15.24 12.93 14.21
CA ASP A 157 14.41 13.15 15.39
C ASP A 157 13.00 12.61 15.19
N ILE A 158 12.41 12.70 13.98
CA ILE A 158 11.13 12.05 13.67
C ILE A 158 11.22 10.54 13.91
N VAL A 159 12.29 9.88 13.46
CA VAL A 159 12.47 8.43 13.65
C VAL A 159 12.54 8.07 15.13
N ARG A 160 13.33 8.82 15.91
CA ARG A 160 13.46 8.62 17.36
C ARG A 160 12.13 8.83 18.07
N GLU A 161 11.41 9.89 17.74
CA GLU A 161 10.09 10.19 18.32
C GLU A 161 9.04 9.15 17.92
N MET A 162 8.99 8.72 16.66
CA MET A 162 8.09 7.65 16.21
C MET A 162 8.36 6.34 16.95
N HIS A 163 9.64 5.99 17.12
CA HIS A 163 10.02 4.83 17.90
C HIS A 163 9.50 4.93 19.33
N GLN A 164 9.70 6.07 20.02
CA GLN A 164 9.19 6.25 21.39
C GLN A 164 7.66 6.24 21.47
N ILE A 165 6.95 6.79 20.49
CA ILE A 165 5.48 6.80 20.46
C ILE A 165 4.90 5.39 20.30
N ASN A 166 5.57 4.54 19.52
CA ASN A 166 5.09 3.20 19.21
C ASN A 166 5.69 2.13 20.13
N ARG A 167 6.51 2.51 21.12
CA ARG A 167 7.12 1.61 22.08
C ARG A 167 6.33 1.56 23.38
N ASP A 168 6.08 0.36 23.89
CA ASP A 168 5.51 0.17 25.23
C ASP A 168 6.47 0.72 26.29
N GLY A 169 5.98 1.67 27.09
CA GLY A 169 6.81 2.41 28.06
C GLY A 169 7.79 3.41 27.43
N GLY A 170 7.60 3.78 26.15
CA GLY A 170 8.42 4.79 25.49
C GLY A 170 8.25 6.20 26.08
N ASN A 171 9.20 7.09 25.77
CA ASN A 171 9.23 8.47 26.28
C ASN A 171 9.19 9.51 25.14
N PRO A 172 8.01 9.82 24.56
CA PRO A 172 7.88 10.83 23.52
C PRO A 172 8.31 12.23 23.99
N GLY A 173 9.13 12.91 23.21
CA GLY A 173 9.77 14.19 23.52
C GLY A 173 11.25 14.08 23.88
N ILE A 174 11.82 12.87 23.86
CA ILE A 174 13.23 12.62 24.18
C ILE A 174 14.22 13.43 23.32
N THR A 175 13.82 13.81 22.10
CA THR A 175 14.67 14.59 21.20
C THR A 175 14.74 16.08 21.58
N GLY A 176 13.80 16.57 22.40
CA GLY A 176 13.64 18.01 22.66
C GLY A 176 13.11 18.83 21.48
N ASN A 177 12.86 18.20 20.32
CA ASN A 177 12.42 18.86 19.10
C ASN A 177 10.89 18.82 18.98
N ALA A 178 10.23 19.94 19.29
CA ALA A 178 8.77 20.03 19.31
C ALA A 178 8.13 19.76 17.93
N ASP A 179 8.75 20.22 16.84
CA ASP A 179 8.25 20.01 15.49
C ASP A 179 8.41 18.54 15.06
N ALA A 180 9.55 17.91 15.40
CA ALA A 180 9.78 16.50 15.11
C ALA A 180 8.81 15.60 15.89
N ARG A 181 8.58 15.90 17.18
CA ARG A 181 7.60 15.19 18.01
C ARG A 181 6.18 15.28 17.44
N LYS A 182 5.73 16.49 17.06
CA LYS A 182 4.40 16.68 16.44
C LYS A 182 4.29 15.94 15.11
N THR A 183 5.33 16.05 14.28
CA THR A 183 5.38 15.36 12.99
C THR A 183 5.29 13.84 13.20
N ALA A 184 6.10 13.27 14.08
CA ALA A 184 6.07 11.85 14.43
C ALA A 184 4.69 11.40 14.93
N ALA A 185 4.03 12.19 15.77
CA ALA A 185 2.68 11.89 16.26
C ALA A 185 1.64 11.87 15.13
N ILE A 186 1.71 12.81 14.19
CA ILE A 186 0.81 12.84 13.02
C ILE A 186 1.03 11.62 12.12
N LEU A 187 2.29 11.26 11.86
CA LEU A 187 2.65 10.10 11.03
C LEU A 187 2.22 8.79 11.69
N ALA A 188 2.49 8.61 12.99
CA ALA A 188 2.13 7.42 13.76
C ALA A 188 0.60 7.23 13.85
N ASP A 189 -0.15 8.29 14.14
CA ASP A 189 -1.62 8.24 14.16
C ASP A 189 -2.19 7.90 12.78
N THR A 190 -1.64 8.48 11.71
CA THR A 190 -2.08 8.19 10.33
C THR A 190 -1.81 6.73 9.96
N ALA A 191 -0.62 6.21 10.28
CA ALA A 191 -0.26 4.81 10.03
C ALA A 191 -1.15 3.84 10.82
N GLU A 192 -1.45 4.12 12.08
CA GLU A 192 -2.35 3.30 12.90
C GLU A 192 -3.80 3.33 12.36
N ARG A 193 -4.27 4.49 11.89
CA ARG A 193 -5.57 4.59 11.21
C ARG A 193 -5.62 3.74 9.94
N ALA A 194 -4.58 3.80 9.12
CA ALA A 194 -4.48 2.99 7.90
C ALA A 194 -4.48 1.50 8.23
N ARG A 195 -3.69 1.07 9.23
CA ARG A 195 -3.66 -0.33 9.70
C ARG A 195 -5.02 -0.81 10.18
N ARG A 196 -5.72 -0.03 11.01
CA ARG A 196 -7.08 -0.36 11.49
C ARG A 196 -8.07 -0.47 10.35
N ASP A 197 -8.05 0.47 9.41
CA ASP A 197 -8.94 0.45 8.26
C ASP A 197 -8.68 -0.74 7.33
N LEU A 198 -7.42 -1.12 7.11
CA LEU A 198 -7.05 -2.35 6.39
C LEU A 198 -7.55 -3.61 7.12
N ASN A 199 -7.37 -3.69 8.43
CA ASN A 199 -7.86 -4.83 9.22
C ASN A 199 -9.40 -4.93 9.21
N LYS A 200 -10.13 -3.80 9.11
CA LYS A 200 -11.58 -3.82 8.87
C LYS A 200 -11.90 -4.50 7.53
N GLN A 201 -11.12 -4.27 6.47
CA GLN A 201 -11.30 -4.90 5.16
C GLN A 201 -10.86 -6.37 5.10
N GLY A 202 -10.28 -6.91 6.17
CA GLY A 202 -9.82 -8.29 6.26
C GLY A 202 -8.30 -8.46 6.30
N ALA A 203 -7.52 -7.39 6.36
CA ALA A 203 -6.08 -7.56 6.56
C ALA A 203 -5.79 -8.09 7.99
N ALA A 204 -4.64 -8.73 8.17
CA ALA A 204 -4.18 -9.24 9.45
C ALA A 204 -2.85 -8.56 9.84
N ILE A 205 -2.89 -7.24 9.96
CA ILE A 205 -1.69 -6.45 10.24
C ILE A 205 -1.58 -6.23 11.75
N GLY A 206 -0.55 -6.82 12.35
CA GLY A 206 -0.19 -6.64 13.76
C GLY A 206 0.38 -5.25 14.06
N LYS A 207 0.52 -4.93 15.34
CA LYS A 207 1.33 -3.79 15.78
C LYS A 207 2.77 -4.24 15.98
N LEU A 208 3.70 -3.33 15.76
CA LEU A 208 5.11 -3.56 16.03
C LEU A 208 5.57 -2.57 17.09
N ASP A 209 6.07 -3.11 18.21
CA ASP A 209 6.67 -2.34 19.29
C ASP A 209 7.87 -1.53 18.75
N GLY A 210 7.90 -0.24 19.04
CA GLY A 210 8.95 0.68 18.60
C GLY A 210 8.99 0.95 17.09
N TRP A 211 7.91 0.66 16.34
CA TRP A 211 7.92 0.88 14.89
C TRP A 211 8.17 2.35 14.52
N ALA A 212 9.30 2.63 13.89
CA ALA A 212 9.69 3.99 13.50
C ALA A 212 9.31 4.34 12.04
N GLY A 213 8.80 3.38 11.28
CA GLY A 213 8.45 3.54 9.87
C GLY A 213 8.78 2.31 9.03
N PRO A 214 8.29 2.25 7.77
CA PRO A 214 8.58 1.15 6.87
C PRO A 214 10.05 1.17 6.46
N GLN A 215 10.65 -0.01 6.36
CA GLN A 215 12.00 -0.17 5.83
C GLN A 215 11.95 -0.13 4.31
N ARG A 216 12.73 0.78 3.72
CA ARG A 216 12.98 0.83 2.29
C ARG A 216 14.41 0.38 2.06
N HIS A 217 14.64 -0.43 1.03
CA HIS A 217 15.95 -0.95 0.70
C HIS A 217 16.37 -0.43 -0.67
N SER A 218 17.60 0.09 -0.76
CA SER A 218 18.21 0.43 -2.03
C SER A 218 18.89 -0.81 -2.62
N GLN A 219 18.33 -1.32 -3.72
CA GLN A 219 18.91 -2.42 -4.49
C GLN A 219 20.38 -2.18 -4.84
N THR A 220 20.73 -0.97 -5.31
CA THR A 220 22.10 -0.62 -5.72
C THR A 220 23.07 -0.68 -4.55
N LYS A 221 22.82 0.08 -3.47
CA LYS A 221 23.62 0.03 -2.24
C LYS A 221 23.79 -1.40 -1.67
N ALA A 222 22.72 -2.21 -1.67
CA ALA A 222 22.78 -3.59 -1.20
C ALA A 222 23.64 -4.48 -2.12
N MET A 223 23.54 -4.30 -3.44
CA MET A 223 24.39 -5.00 -4.42
C MET A 223 25.87 -4.59 -4.29
N ASP A 224 26.14 -3.29 -4.15
CA ASP A 224 27.50 -2.74 -4.09
C ASP A 224 28.25 -3.20 -2.84
N ALA A 225 27.55 -3.38 -1.71
CA ALA A 225 28.15 -3.92 -0.49
C ALA A 225 28.44 -5.43 -0.57
N GLY A 226 27.68 -6.17 -1.39
CA GLY A 226 27.72 -7.63 -1.43
C GLY A 226 26.93 -8.29 -0.28
N GLN A 227 26.56 -9.56 -0.49
CA GLN A 227 25.68 -10.30 0.41
C GLN A 227 26.28 -10.47 1.81
N ASP A 228 27.53 -10.91 1.92
CA ASP A 228 28.17 -11.21 3.20
C ASP A 228 28.30 -9.96 4.08
N THR A 229 28.74 -8.84 3.50
CA THR A 229 28.84 -7.55 4.19
C THR A 229 27.47 -7.06 4.62
N TRP A 230 26.46 -7.12 3.73
CA TRP A 230 25.11 -6.72 4.08
C TRP A 230 24.54 -7.55 5.22
N VAL A 231 24.73 -8.88 5.20
CA VAL A 231 24.24 -9.79 6.25
C VAL A 231 24.93 -9.49 7.58
N ALA A 232 26.26 -9.34 7.60
CA ALA A 232 27.02 -9.05 8.81
C ALA A 232 26.60 -7.70 9.42
N GLU A 233 26.67 -6.62 8.63
CA GLU A 233 26.32 -5.27 9.10
C GLU A 233 24.84 -5.19 9.52
N THR A 234 23.94 -5.86 8.81
CA THR A 234 22.52 -5.87 9.19
C THR A 234 22.29 -6.65 10.48
N ALA A 235 22.88 -7.84 10.64
CA ALA A 235 22.74 -8.63 11.86
C ALA A 235 23.20 -7.86 13.11
N ASP A 236 24.25 -7.05 12.99
CA ASP A 236 24.78 -6.23 14.09
C ASP A 236 23.83 -5.08 14.49
N LEU A 237 22.95 -4.63 13.60
CA LEU A 237 21.96 -3.58 13.87
C LEU A 237 20.62 -4.13 14.39
N LEU A 238 20.39 -5.43 14.24
CA LEU A 238 19.12 -6.06 14.59
C LEU A 238 19.11 -6.66 16.00
N ASP A 239 17.93 -6.61 16.61
CA ASP A 239 17.54 -7.49 17.70
C ASP A 239 17.16 -8.84 17.07
N LEU A 240 18.14 -9.76 17.00
CA LEU A 240 17.96 -11.07 16.35
C LEU A 240 16.96 -11.95 17.08
N GLU A 241 16.86 -11.83 18.42
CA GLU A 241 15.90 -12.60 19.21
C GLU A 241 14.46 -12.15 18.92
N LYS A 242 14.22 -10.84 18.75
CA LYS A 242 12.90 -10.34 18.34
C LYS A 242 12.62 -10.57 16.86
N THR A 243 13.63 -10.45 16.00
CA THR A 243 13.46 -10.61 14.54
C THR A 243 13.23 -12.07 14.16
N PHE A 244 13.97 -12.98 14.78
CA PHE A 244 13.95 -14.40 14.48
C PHE A 244 13.86 -15.22 15.78
N PRO A 245 12.75 -15.13 16.53
CA PRO A 245 12.59 -15.80 17.83
C PRO A 245 12.64 -17.33 17.73
N ASP A 246 12.48 -17.85 16.51
CA ASP A 246 12.39 -19.26 16.20
C ASP A 246 13.71 -19.84 15.64
N LEU A 247 14.77 -19.04 15.47
CA LEU A 247 16.00 -19.41 14.75
C LEU A 247 17.26 -19.23 15.60
N THR A 248 18.27 -20.07 15.34
CA THR A 248 19.64 -19.85 15.83
C THR A 248 20.31 -18.66 15.12
N PRO A 249 21.39 -18.07 15.68
CA PRO A 249 22.10 -16.97 15.03
C PRO A 249 22.60 -17.28 13.60
N ASP A 250 23.00 -18.52 13.33
CA ASP A 250 23.47 -18.91 11.99
C ASP A 250 22.32 -19.10 11.00
N GLU A 251 21.20 -19.70 11.43
CA GLU A 251 19.97 -19.76 10.62
C GLU A 251 19.41 -18.35 10.34
N ALA A 252 19.51 -17.43 11.31
CA ALA A 252 19.12 -16.04 11.13
C ALA A 252 19.97 -15.35 10.05
N ARG A 253 21.29 -15.59 10.02
CA ARG A 253 22.18 -15.09 8.95
C ARG A 253 21.82 -15.69 7.59
N GLU A 254 21.45 -16.96 7.52
CA GLU A 254 20.98 -17.58 6.28
C GLU A 254 19.70 -16.90 5.77
N VAL A 255 18.73 -16.64 6.66
CA VAL A 255 17.50 -15.92 6.31
C VAL A 255 17.79 -14.49 5.85
N LEU A 256 18.69 -13.77 6.52
CA LEU A 256 19.15 -12.46 6.08
C LEU A 256 19.77 -12.52 4.67
N GLY A 257 20.56 -13.55 4.36
CA GLY A 257 21.08 -13.79 3.02
C GLY A 257 19.97 -13.92 1.97
N GLN A 258 18.87 -14.60 2.29
CA GLN A 258 17.72 -14.73 1.39
C GLN A 258 16.93 -13.43 1.26
N ILE A 259 16.82 -12.65 2.34
CA ILE A 259 16.23 -11.30 2.29
C ILE A 259 17.05 -10.40 1.36
N TRP A 260 18.38 -10.45 1.44
CA TRP A 260 19.26 -9.75 0.50
C TRP A 260 19.01 -10.19 -0.95
N GLU A 261 18.89 -11.49 -1.22
CA GLU A 261 18.57 -12.00 -2.57
C GLU A 261 17.24 -11.44 -3.09
N ASN A 262 16.22 -11.33 -2.25
CA ASN A 262 14.94 -10.71 -2.61
C ASN A 262 15.11 -9.21 -2.93
N ILE A 263 15.87 -8.48 -2.10
CA ILE A 263 16.15 -7.05 -2.32
C ILE A 263 16.88 -6.84 -3.65
N VAL A 264 17.90 -7.66 -3.95
CA VAL A 264 18.72 -7.48 -5.15
C VAL A 264 18.09 -8.04 -6.42
N SER A 265 17.23 -9.06 -6.32
CA SER A 265 16.54 -9.63 -7.48
C SER A 265 15.27 -8.86 -7.85
N GLY A 266 14.70 -8.10 -6.92
CA GLY A 266 13.42 -7.42 -7.10
C GLY A 266 12.23 -8.39 -7.22
N ARG A 267 12.41 -9.69 -6.94
CA ARG A 267 11.34 -10.70 -7.05
C ARG A 267 10.48 -10.77 -5.80
N VAL A 268 9.22 -11.18 -5.98
CA VAL A 268 8.29 -11.46 -4.87
C VAL A 268 8.70 -12.80 -4.22
N PRO A 269 8.64 -12.94 -2.88
CA PRO A 269 9.22 -14.08 -2.14
C PRO A 269 8.82 -15.49 -2.58
N ASP A 270 7.66 -15.67 -3.21
CA ASP A 270 7.17 -17.00 -3.62
C ASP A 270 8.04 -17.67 -4.70
N GLU A 271 8.87 -16.91 -5.44
CA GLU A 271 9.68 -17.46 -6.52
C GLU A 271 11.02 -18.07 -6.07
N ILE A 272 11.60 -17.63 -4.94
CA ILE A 272 12.95 -18.08 -4.54
C ILE A 272 12.93 -19.47 -3.90
N GLY A 273 11.85 -19.83 -3.19
CA GLY A 273 11.69 -21.17 -2.61
C GLY A 273 11.62 -22.29 -3.65
N ALA A 274 11.14 -22.00 -4.86
CA ALA A 274 11.08 -22.95 -5.96
C ALA A 274 12.34 -22.95 -6.85
N ALA A 275 13.04 -21.81 -6.96
CA ALA A 275 14.04 -21.59 -8.00
C ALA A 275 15.42 -22.24 -7.78
N LYS A 276 15.77 -22.67 -6.55
CA LYS A 276 17.14 -23.18 -6.26
C LYS A 276 17.26 -24.65 -5.89
N GLY A 277 16.18 -25.43 -5.83
CA GLY A 277 16.27 -26.87 -5.48
C GLY A 277 16.90 -27.18 -4.11
N ARG A 278 17.21 -26.16 -3.30
CA ARG A 278 17.66 -26.30 -1.92
C ARG A 278 16.44 -26.61 -1.06
N LYS A 279 16.46 -27.74 -0.35
CA LYS A 279 15.49 -28.03 0.70
C LYS A 279 15.68 -27.01 1.82
N VAL A 280 14.87 -25.96 1.81
CA VAL A 280 14.81 -24.99 2.90
C VAL A 280 14.17 -25.69 4.11
N PRO A 281 14.81 -25.70 5.29
CA PRO A 281 14.20 -26.23 6.51
C PRO A 281 12.82 -25.62 6.78
N ALA A 282 11.87 -26.40 7.30
CA ALA A 282 10.48 -25.95 7.46
C ALA A 282 10.31 -24.74 8.40
N ASN A 283 11.21 -24.59 9.38
CA ASN A 283 11.32 -23.42 10.25
C ASN A 283 11.78 -22.16 9.48
N VAL A 284 12.76 -22.30 8.59
CA VAL A 284 13.25 -21.22 7.71
C VAL A 284 12.18 -20.81 6.69
N ALA A 285 11.48 -21.76 6.07
CA ALA A 285 10.37 -21.48 5.15
C ALA A 285 9.20 -20.75 5.84
N LYS A 286 8.87 -21.15 7.08
CA LYS A 286 7.87 -20.48 7.91
C LYS A 286 8.33 -19.09 8.37
N ALA A 287 9.62 -18.93 8.70
CA ALA A 287 10.21 -17.65 9.02
C ALA A 287 10.11 -16.70 7.83
N LEU A 288 10.49 -17.09 6.61
CA LEU A 288 10.35 -16.27 5.39
C LEU A 288 8.90 -15.88 5.06
N GLY A 289 7.94 -16.75 5.37
CA GLY A 289 6.51 -16.44 5.24
C GLY A 289 6.00 -15.41 6.26
N LYS A 290 6.70 -15.27 7.40
CA LYS A 290 6.37 -14.35 8.51
C LYS A 290 7.26 -13.10 8.59
N SER A 291 8.50 -13.17 8.08
CA SER A 291 9.55 -12.16 8.27
C SER A 291 9.51 -11.13 7.16
N ARG A 292 8.70 -10.09 7.38
CA ARG A 292 8.87 -8.80 6.70
C ARG A 292 9.21 -7.67 7.65
N VAL A 293 9.54 -8.01 8.88
CA VAL A 293 9.79 -7.05 9.95
C VAL A 293 11.15 -7.36 10.54
N LEU A 294 12.16 -6.61 10.10
CA LEU A 294 13.44 -6.58 10.79
C LEU A 294 13.28 -5.71 12.03
N HIS A 295 13.56 -6.23 13.22
CA HIS A 295 13.50 -5.46 14.45
C HIS A 295 14.88 -4.88 14.74
N PHE A 296 15.04 -3.56 14.54
CA PHE A 296 16.27 -2.88 14.93
C PHE A 296 16.37 -2.76 16.45
N LYS A 297 17.59 -2.78 16.97
CA LYS A 297 17.86 -2.65 18.41
C LYS A 297 17.27 -1.36 19.00
N ASP A 298 17.36 -0.28 18.24
CA ASP A 298 16.96 1.07 18.64
C ASP A 298 16.77 1.95 17.38
N PRO A 299 16.26 3.20 17.51
CA PRO A 299 16.06 4.07 16.35
C PRO A 299 17.36 4.51 15.67
N ASP A 300 18.50 4.53 16.37
CA ASP A 300 19.78 4.93 15.77
C ASP A 300 20.34 3.80 14.90
N ALA A 301 20.15 2.53 15.28
CA ALA A 301 20.42 1.37 14.44
C ALA A 301 19.54 1.37 13.17
N TRP A 302 18.27 1.76 13.29
CA TRP A 302 17.39 1.95 12.11
C TRP A 302 17.93 3.06 11.19
N LEU A 303 18.37 4.19 11.75
CA LEU A 303 18.93 5.30 10.98
C LEU A 303 20.24 4.91 10.28
N ALA A 304 21.15 4.23 10.98
CA ALA A 304 22.39 3.71 10.43
C ALA A 304 22.12 2.75 9.26
N TYR A 305 21.16 1.84 9.44
CA TYR A 305 20.72 0.97 8.36
C TYR A 305 20.16 1.74 7.17
N ASN A 306 19.26 2.72 7.41
CA ASN A 306 18.64 3.48 6.34
C ASN A 306 19.66 4.36 5.57
N GLU A 307 20.68 4.89 6.24
CA GLU A 307 21.77 5.61 5.59
C GLU A 307 22.59 4.68 4.68
N ARG A 308 22.98 3.52 5.21
CA ARG A 308 23.85 2.56 4.52
C ARG A 308 23.16 1.78 3.42
N TYR A 309 21.93 1.32 3.65
CA TYR A 309 21.21 0.38 2.79
C TYR A 309 19.81 0.86 2.40
N GLY A 310 19.34 1.97 2.96
CA GLY A 310 18.01 2.50 2.69
C GLY A 310 17.91 3.40 1.46
N GLU A 311 16.66 3.69 1.13
CA GLU A 311 16.26 4.64 0.09
C GLU A 311 15.24 5.64 0.68
N GLY A 312 15.52 6.94 0.53
CA GLY A 312 14.67 7.98 1.09
C GLY A 312 14.82 8.17 2.60
N HIS A 313 13.86 8.89 3.19
CA HIS A 313 13.77 9.17 4.62
C HIS A 313 12.40 8.74 5.18
N VAL A 314 12.23 8.79 6.51
CA VAL A 314 11.04 8.29 7.20
C VAL A 314 9.70 8.83 6.66
N VAL A 315 9.61 10.15 6.40
CA VAL A 315 8.38 10.77 5.87
C VAL A 315 8.00 10.21 4.49
N ASP A 316 8.97 10.07 3.58
CA ASP A 316 8.76 9.45 2.28
C ASP A 316 8.34 7.99 2.44
N GLY A 317 9.04 7.25 3.31
CA GLY A 317 8.70 5.87 3.63
C GLY A 317 7.23 5.74 4.02
N ILE A 318 6.75 6.59 4.94
CA ILE A 318 5.37 6.61 5.40
C ILE A 318 4.41 6.98 4.27
N VAL A 319 4.68 8.02 3.47
CA VAL A 319 3.82 8.42 2.34
C VAL A 319 3.70 7.27 1.33
N THR A 320 4.82 6.64 0.98
CA THR A 320 4.87 5.50 0.06
C THR A 320 4.11 4.31 0.62
N TYR A 321 4.27 4.01 1.91
CA TYR A 321 3.51 2.99 2.61
C TYR A 321 2.00 3.28 2.58
N LEU A 322 1.57 4.51 2.88
CA LEU A 322 0.16 4.89 2.87
C LEU A 322 -0.47 4.79 1.48
N ARG A 323 0.26 5.17 0.42
CA ARG A 323 -0.20 5.02 -0.97
C ARG A 323 -0.33 3.55 -1.37
N ARG A 324 0.63 2.69 -1.00
CA ARG A 324 0.53 1.24 -1.20
C ARG A 324 -0.63 0.63 -0.41
N ALA A 325 -0.75 1.01 0.86
CA ALA A 325 -1.87 0.63 1.70
C ALA A 325 -3.21 1.06 1.10
N ALA A 326 -3.28 2.24 0.45
CA ALA A 326 -4.52 2.72 -0.17
C ALA A 326 -4.92 1.85 -1.36
N MET A 327 -3.95 1.42 -2.18
CA MET A 327 -4.18 0.47 -3.27
C MET A 327 -4.67 -0.90 -2.74
N THR A 328 -4.00 -1.46 -1.73
CA THR A 328 -4.41 -2.72 -1.11
C THR A 328 -5.79 -2.60 -0.48
N GLY A 329 -6.03 -1.55 0.31
CA GLY A 329 -7.31 -1.30 0.97
C GLY A 329 -8.45 -1.08 -0.01
N ALA A 330 -8.19 -0.41 -1.14
CA ALA A 330 -9.16 -0.21 -2.20
C ALA A 330 -9.58 -1.53 -2.85
N GLN A 331 -8.62 -2.38 -3.19
CA GLN A 331 -8.89 -3.71 -3.72
C GLN A 331 -9.68 -4.55 -2.72
N MET A 332 -9.28 -4.59 -1.45
CA MET A 332 -9.98 -5.37 -0.42
C MET A 332 -11.39 -4.83 -0.16
N LYS A 333 -11.58 -3.52 -0.22
CA LYS A 333 -12.90 -2.89 -0.06
C LYS A 333 -13.85 -3.25 -1.19
N VAL A 334 -13.35 -3.35 -2.43
CA VAL A 334 -14.20 -3.56 -3.62
C VAL A 334 -14.37 -5.04 -3.95
N LEU A 335 -13.29 -5.82 -3.83
CA LEU A 335 -13.21 -7.22 -4.25
C LEU A 335 -13.16 -8.19 -3.06
N GLY A 336 -13.02 -7.70 -1.82
CA GLY A 336 -12.92 -8.54 -0.64
C GLY A 336 -11.49 -8.97 -0.31
N PRO A 337 -11.31 -9.76 0.76
CA PRO A 337 -9.99 -10.04 1.34
C PRO A 337 -9.02 -10.78 0.42
N ASN A 338 -9.54 -11.50 -0.59
CA ASN A 338 -8.77 -12.06 -1.69
C ASN A 338 -9.27 -11.48 -3.02
N PRO A 339 -8.68 -10.34 -3.47
CA PRO A 339 -9.10 -9.66 -4.69
C PRO A 339 -8.94 -10.50 -5.96
N GLU A 340 -7.83 -11.24 -6.06
CA GLU A 340 -7.49 -12.07 -7.23
C GLU A 340 -8.48 -13.22 -7.39
N ALA A 341 -8.75 -13.97 -6.31
CA ALA A 341 -9.71 -15.06 -6.35
C ALA A 341 -11.13 -14.57 -6.67
N THR A 342 -11.53 -13.41 -6.14
CA THR A 342 -12.83 -12.82 -6.45
C THR A 342 -12.92 -12.39 -7.91
N MET A 343 -11.85 -11.80 -8.46
CA MET A 343 -11.79 -11.42 -9.87
C MET A 343 -11.81 -12.64 -10.79
N ASP A 344 -11.02 -13.68 -10.51
CA ASP A 344 -11.05 -14.95 -11.27
C ASP A 344 -12.46 -15.56 -11.28
N ARG A 345 -13.13 -15.58 -10.12
CA ARG A 345 -14.51 -16.07 -10.01
C ARG A 345 -15.50 -15.25 -10.85
N LEU A 346 -15.38 -13.92 -10.83
CA LEU A 346 -16.20 -13.02 -11.66
C LEU A 346 -15.95 -13.29 -13.15
N LEU A 347 -14.70 -13.40 -13.56
CA LEU A 347 -14.33 -13.66 -14.95
C LEU A 347 -14.87 -15.00 -15.46
N ARG A 348 -14.79 -16.07 -14.65
CA ARG A 348 -15.40 -17.37 -14.99
C ARG A 348 -16.92 -17.28 -15.14
N HIS A 349 -17.57 -16.57 -14.21
CA HIS A 349 -19.02 -16.38 -14.25
C HIS A 349 -19.45 -15.70 -15.55
N TYR A 350 -18.82 -14.58 -15.89
CA TYR A 350 -19.17 -13.81 -17.07
C TYR A 350 -18.65 -14.40 -18.38
N GLU A 351 -17.57 -15.18 -18.37
CA GLU A 351 -17.18 -16.02 -19.51
C GLU A 351 -18.31 -17.00 -19.84
N GLY A 352 -18.83 -17.71 -18.83
CA GLY A 352 -19.94 -18.64 -18.99
C GLY A 352 -21.23 -17.95 -19.45
N GLN A 353 -21.50 -16.73 -19.01
CA GLN A 353 -22.63 -15.95 -19.52
C GLN A 353 -22.42 -15.51 -20.97
N ALA A 354 -21.28 -14.91 -21.30
CA ALA A 354 -20.98 -14.38 -22.63
C ALA A 354 -20.99 -15.48 -23.71
N ARG A 355 -20.51 -16.69 -23.39
CA ARG A 355 -20.56 -17.85 -24.30
C ARG A 355 -22.00 -18.30 -24.62
N ARG A 356 -22.96 -18.00 -23.74
CA ARG A 356 -24.39 -18.36 -23.85
C ARG A 356 -25.29 -17.18 -24.27
N ASP A 357 -24.76 -15.96 -24.35
CA ASP A 357 -25.54 -14.76 -24.64
C ASP A 357 -26.09 -14.79 -26.07
N THR A 358 -27.39 -15.04 -26.20
CA THR A 358 -28.07 -15.14 -27.49
C THR A 358 -28.11 -13.83 -28.26
N LYS A 359 -27.92 -12.69 -27.59
CA LYS A 359 -27.86 -11.35 -28.22
C LYS A 359 -26.58 -11.13 -29.03
N LEU A 360 -25.51 -11.87 -28.73
CA LEU A 360 -24.24 -11.82 -29.46
C LEU A 360 -24.23 -12.81 -30.63
N LYS A 361 -23.57 -12.44 -31.74
CA LYS A 361 -23.30 -13.39 -32.84
C LYS A 361 -22.28 -14.46 -32.40
N PRO A 362 -22.26 -15.67 -32.98
CA PRO A 362 -21.36 -16.75 -32.56
C PRO A 362 -19.87 -16.35 -32.47
N LYS A 363 -19.36 -15.62 -33.47
CA LYS A 363 -17.98 -15.10 -33.48
C LYS A 363 -17.70 -14.10 -32.36
N GLN A 364 -18.71 -13.29 -31.99
CA GLN A 364 -18.61 -12.33 -30.89
C GLN A 364 -18.64 -13.03 -29.53
N ARG A 365 -19.48 -14.06 -29.36
CA ARG A 365 -19.50 -14.90 -28.15
C ARG A 365 -18.12 -15.52 -27.88
N ALA A 366 -17.50 -16.09 -28.91
CA ALA A 366 -16.16 -16.66 -28.81
C ALA A 366 -15.12 -15.59 -28.42
N ALA A 367 -15.08 -14.47 -29.15
CA ALA A 367 -14.13 -13.39 -28.87
C ALA A 367 -14.27 -12.80 -27.46
N VAL A 368 -15.50 -12.63 -26.96
CA VAL A 368 -15.74 -12.13 -25.60
C VAL A 368 -15.34 -13.18 -24.56
N GLY A 369 -15.74 -14.44 -24.75
CA GLY A 369 -15.35 -15.54 -23.87
C GLY A 369 -13.84 -15.69 -23.76
N ASP A 370 -13.13 -15.61 -24.88
CA ASP A 370 -11.67 -15.72 -24.91
C ASP A 370 -10.98 -14.51 -24.27
N ALA A 371 -11.51 -13.28 -24.46
CA ALA A 371 -11.01 -12.10 -23.76
C ALA A 371 -11.14 -12.21 -22.23
N LEU A 372 -12.26 -12.75 -21.74
CA LEU A 372 -12.48 -12.97 -20.29
C LEU A 372 -11.63 -14.12 -19.75
N LYS A 373 -11.43 -15.17 -20.54
CA LYS A 373 -10.47 -16.25 -20.23
C LYS A 373 -9.05 -15.72 -20.12
N ASN A 374 -8.61 -14.93 -21.11
CA ASN A 374 -7.27 -14.31 -21.12
C ASN A 374 -7.09 -13.31 -19.98
N GLY A 375 -8.16 -12.66 -19.51
CA GLY A 375 -8.15 -11.82 -18.31
C GLY A 375 -7.79 -12.56 -17.01
N ARG A 376 -7.77 -13.90 -17.02
CA ARG A 376 -7.35 -14.75 -15.89
C ARG A 376 -5.89 -15.20 -16.00
N ASP A 377 -5.24 -14.98 -17.14
CA ASP A 377 -3.87 -15.37 -17.38
C ASP A 377 -2.93 -14.20 -17.04
N PRO A 378 -2.11 -14.30 -15.98
CA PRO A 378 -1.22 -13.22 -15.55
C PRO A 378 -0.14 -12.89 -16.59
N THR A 379 0.10 -13.77 -17.57
CA THR A 379 1.05 -13.53 -18.67
C THR A 379 0.42 -12.81 -19.87
N SER A 380 -0.91 -12.60 -19.84
CA SER A 380 -1.64 -11.94 -20.91
C SER A 380 -1.44 -10.42 -20.90
N ASN A 381 -1.26 -9.85 -22.09
CA ASN A 381 -1.27 -8.39 -22.30
C ASN A 381 -2.70 -7.80 -22.42
N GLY A 382 -3.70 -8.50 -21.87
CA GLY A 382 -5.10 -8.09 -21.92
C GLY A 382 -5.38 -6.89 -21.00
N SER A 383 -6.36 -6.06 -21.35
CA SER A 383 -6.71 -4.85 -20.58
C SER A 383 -7.11 -5.14 -19.14
N ILE A 384 -7.78 -6.26 -18.87
CA ILE A 384 -8.18 -6.66 -17.50
C ILE A 384 -6.94 -6.98 -16.65
N VAL A 385 -5.97 -7.69 -17.22
CA VAL A 385 -4.71 -8.04 -16.53
C VAL A 385 -3.88 -6.79 -16.30
N SER A 386 -3.81 -5.90 -17.28
CA SER A 386 -3.14 -4.60 -17.12
C SER A 386 -3.80 -3.74 -16.03
N ALA A 387 -5.13 -3.65 -16.01
CA ALA A 387 -5.86 -2.91 -14.99
C ALA A 387 -5.71 -3.52 -13.60
N MET A 388 -5.66 -4.86 -13.48
CA MET A 388 -5.37 -5.56 -12.23
C MET A 388 -3.93 -5.28 -11.76
N ALA A 389 -2.95 -5.32 -12.67
CA ALA A 389 -1.55 -5.04 -12.37
C ALA A 389 -1.32 -3.58 -11.95
N GLU A 390 -2.05 -2.63 -12.54
CA GLU A 390 -2.05 -1.23 -12.13
C GLU A 390 -2.73 -1.04 -10.76
N ALA A 391 -3.87 -1.69 -10.54
CA ALA A 391 -4.58 -1.65 -9.26
C ALA A 391 -3.80 -2.29 -8.11
N SER A 392 -3.00 -3.32 -8.39
CA SER A 392 -2.13 -4.01 -7.43
C SER A 392 -0.78 -3.35 -7.22
N GLY A 393 -0.38 -2.43 -8.10
CA GLY A 393 0.93 -1.77 -8.05
C GLY A 393 2.09 -2.66 -8.51
N LEU A 394 1.83 -3.80 -9.16
CA LEU A 394 2.85 -4.70 -9.71
C LEU A 394 3.64 -4.09 -10.88
N THR A 395 3.15 -3.01 -11.48
CA THR A 395 3.87 -2.23 -12.51
C THR A 395 5.06 -1.42 -11.96
N LEU A 396 5.28 -1.41 -10.64
CA LEU A 396 6.35 -0.66 -9.96
C LEU A 396 7.68 -1.43 -9.83
N VAL A 397 7.76 -2.67 -10.29
CA VAL A 397 8.96 -3.52 -10.19
C VAL A 397 9.55 -3.76 -11.58
N PRO A 398 10.67 -3.11 -11.95
CA PRO A 398 11.29 -3.31 -13.25
C PRO A 398 11.99 -4.68 -13.33
N ASN A 399 11.54 -5.57 -14.23
CA ASN A 399 12.13 -6.90 -14.43
C ASN A 399 13.57 -6.90 -15.01
N HIS A 400 14.08 -5.76 -15.50
CA HIS A 400 15.48 -5.63 -15.96
C HIS A 400 16.03 -4.23 -15.72
N VAL A 401 16.94 -4.10 -14.75
CA VAL A 401 17.52 -2.83 -14.28
C VAL A 401 18.24 -2.07 -15.41
N THR A 402 18.98 -2.75 -16.29
CA THR A 402 19.77 -2.09 -17.36
C THR A 402 18.92 -1.64 -18.55
N ALA A 403 17.94 -2.43 -18.99
CA ALA A 403 17.02 -2.04 -20.06
C ALA A 403 16.02 -0.98 -19.57
N ALA A 404 15.57 -1.08 -18.31
CA ALA A 404 14.73 -0.06 -17.67
C ALA A 404 15.46 1.29 -17.52
N ARG A 405 16.80 1.31 -17.32
CA ARG A 405 17.63 2.52 -17.29
C ARG A 405 17.56 3.33 -18.58
N TYR A 406 17.78 2.68 -19.72
CA TYR A 406 17.70 3.36 -21.02
C TYR A 406 16.28 3.75 -21.40
N MET A 407 15.30 2.86 -21.17
CA MET A 407 13.90 3.13 -21.51
C MET A 407 13.22 4.16 -20.61
N SER A 408 13.61 4.26 -19.34
CA SER A 408 13.13 5.32 -18.43
C SER A 408 13.68 6.68 -18.83
N ASN A 409 14.99 6.78 -19.12
CA ASN A 409 15.59 8.04 -19.60
C ASN A 409 15.02 8.46 -20.95
N PHE A 410 14.80 7.52 -21.87
CA PHE A 410 14.14 7.80 -23.14
C PHE A 410 12.66 8.21 -22.95
N ARG A 411 11.91 7.56 -22.06
CA ARG A 411 10.54 7.94 -21.72
C ARG A 411 10.47 9.29 -21.00
N ALA A 412 11.44 9.63 -20.17
CA ALA A 412 11.57 10.92 -19.50
C ALA A 412 11.77 12.04 -20.54
N VAL A 413 12.71 11.86 -21.48
CA VAL A 413 12.94 12.78 -22.59
C VAL A 413 11.70 12.89 -23.49
N GLN A 414 11.06 11.78 -23.84
CA GLN A 414 9.80 11.77 -24.58
C GLN A 414 8.65 12.46 -23.83
N SER A 415 8.55 12.27 -22.51
CA SER A 415 7.53 12.92 -21.68
C SER A 415 7.76 14.41 -21.61
N MET A 416 9.01 14.87 -21.42
CA MET A 416 9.36 16.29 -21.47
C MET A 416 9.09 16.90 -22.86
N ALA A 417 9.47 16.20 -23.93
CA ALA A 417 9.26 16.65 -25.30
C ALA A 417 7.77 16.73 -25.68
N LYS A 418 6.95 15.75 -25.28
CA LYS A 418 5.51 15.72 -25.57
C LYS A 418 4.69 16.63 -24.66
N LEU A 419 5.08 16.76 -23.38
CA LEU A 419 4.36 17.55 -22.39
C LEU A 419 4.87 19.00 -22.26
N GLY A 420 5.94 19.37 -22.97
CA GLY A 420 6.34 20.78 -23.13
C GLY A 420 5.26 21.64 -23.78
N ALA A 421 4.42 21.03 -24.64
CA ALA A 421 3.23 21.67 -25.22
C ALA A 421 1.95 21.46 -24.38
N ALA A 422 2.00 20.68 -23.29
CA ALA A 422 0.81 20.29 -22.53
C ALA A 422 0.18 21.44 -21.74
N VAL A 423 0.95 22.48 -21.40
CA VAL A 423 0.39 23.68 -20.75
C VAL A 423 -0.62 24.35 -21.69
N VAL A 424 -0.27 24.46 -22.98
CA VAL A 424 -1.14 25.05 -24.01
C VAL A 424 -2.33 24.11 -24.34
N SER A 425 -2.13 22.79 -24.38
CA SER A 425 -3.22 21.84 -24.66
C SER A 425 -4.17 21.61 -23.48
N SER A 426 -3.70 21.75 -22.23
CA SER A 426 -4.52 21.59 -21.01
C SER A 426 -5.59 22.68 -20.84
N ILE A 427 -5.57 23.73 -21.66
CA ILE A 427 -6.67 24.68 -21.80
C ILE A 427 -7.92 23.97 -22.33
N SER A 428 -7.78 22.97 -23.21
CA SER A 428 -8.91 22.16 -23.68
C SER A 428 -9.47 21.20 -22.60
N ASP A 429 -8.69 20.84 -21.58
CA ASP A 429 -9.17 20.01 -20.47
C ASP A 429 -10.21 20.75 -19.60
N LEU A 430 -10.22 22.09 -19.63
CA LEU A 430 -11.30 22.90 -19.05
C LEU A 430 -12.66 22.57 -19.68
N VAL A 431 -12.69 22.17 -20.96
CA VAL A 431 -13.92 21.83 -21.69
C VAL A 431 -14.49 20.49 -21.21
N SER A 432 -13.64 19.48 -21.07
CA SER A 432 -14.00 18.16 -20.53
C SER A 432 -14.38 18.22 -19.04
N ARG A 433 -13.80 19.14 -18.27
CA ARG A 433 -14.16 19.35 -16.86
C ARG A 433 -15.44 20.14 -16.69
N ALA A 434 -15.69 21.14 -17.53
CA ALA A 434 -16.94 21.90 -17.50
C ALA A 434 -18.13 21.02 -17.97
N SER A 435 -17.91 20.06 -18.88
CA SER A 435 -18.93 19.05 -19.20
C SER A 435 -19.21 18.11 -18.03
N ALA A 436 -18.19 17.76 -17.23
CA ALA A 436 -18.38 17.00 -15.98
C ALA A 436 -19.21 17.77 -14.93
N MET A 437 -19.06 19.10 -14.87
CA MET A 437 -19.82 20.00 -13.97
C MET A 437 -21.25 20.29 -14.46
N LYS A 438 -21.51 20.19 -15.76
CA LYS A 438 -22.87 20.22 -16.33
C LYS A 438 -23.75 19.13 -15.72
N TYR A 439 -23.19 17.94 -15.48
CA TYR A 439 -23.87 16.83 -14.81
C TYR A 439 -24.20 17.08 -13.33
N GLN A 440 -23.73 18.18 -12.74
CA GLN A 440 -24.05 18.61 -11.38
C GLN A 440 -24.98 19.85 -11.38
N GLY A 441 -25.61 20.17 -12.53
CA GLY A 441 -26.57 21.26 -12.66
C GLY A 441 -25.97 22.67 -12.58
N LYS A 442 -24.65 22.84 -12.78
CA LYS A 442 -24.01 24.16 -12.83
C LYS A 442 -24.00 24.76 -14.25
N SER A 443 -24.18 26.08 -14.34
CA SER A 443 -24.00 26.84 -15.58
C SER A 443 -22.53 26.84 -16.01
N LEU A 444 -22.28 26.40 -17.26
CA LEU A 444 -20.97 26.32 -17.91
C LEU A 444 -20.16 27.62 -17.74
N THR A 445 -20.77 28.78 -18.00
CA THR A 445 -20.08 30.09 -17.98
C THR A 445 -19.63 30.52 -16.59
N ARG A 446 -20.43 30.24 -15.54
CA ARG A 446 -20.06 30.53 -14.15
C ARG A 446 -18.95 29.59 -13.67
N SER A 447 -19.02 28.32 -14.06
CA SER A 447 -17.95 27.35 -13.81
C SER A 447 -16.65 27.72 -14.50
N TYR A 448 -16.68 28.33 -15.69
CA TYR A 448 -15.48 28.87 -16.34
C TYR A 448 -14.91 30.08 -15.59
N ALA A 449 -15.74 31.07 -15.22
CA ALA A 449 -15.27 32.26 -14.51
C ALA A 449 -14.66 31.95 -13.13
N GLU A 450 -15.28 31.04 -12.35
CA GLU A 450 -14.74 30.59 -11.06
C GLU A 450 -13.42 29.81 -11.23
N GLN A 451 -13.33 28.90 -12.22
CA GLN A 451 -12.09 28.16 -12.52
C GLN A 451 -10.94 29.06 -12.97
N PHE A 452 -11.22 30.09 -13.78
CA PHE A 452 -10.20 31.06 -14.21
C PHE A 452 -9.78 32.02 -13.09
N GLY A 453 -10.72 32.44 -12.23
CA GLY A 453 -10.43 33.27 -11.06
C GLY A 453 -9.53 32.57 -10.05
N ASP A 454 -9.83 31.32 -9.70
CA ASP A 454 -9.00 30.53 -8.77
C ASP A 454 -7.59 30.23 -9.29
N LEU A 455 -7.44 30.12 -10.61
CA LEU A 455 -6.16 29.91 -11.29
C LEU A 455 -5.19 31.10 -11.08
N ILE A 456 -5.75 32.32 -11.08
CA ILE A 456 -5.01 33.57 -10.86
C ILE A 456 -4.66 33.75 -9.37
N HIS A 457 -5.55 33.33 -8.45
CA HIS A 457 -5.33 33.43 -7.01
C HIS A 457 -4.43 32.30 -6.42
N GLY A 458 -4.14 31.25 -7.21
CA GLY A 458 -3.24 30.16 -6.82
C GLY A 458 -3.82 29.22 -5.76
N ARG A 459 -2.96 28.50 -5.01
CA ARG A 459 -3.40 27.49 -4.01
C ARG A 459 -4.14 28.07 -2.79
N GLY A 460 -4.27 29.39 -2.67
CA GLY A 460 -4.98 30.02 -1.56
C GLY A 460 -4.17 30.15 -0.25
N ASN A 461 -4.83 30.65 0.80
CA ASN A 461 -4.28 30.79 2.15
C ASN A 461 -4.11 29.42 2.86
N ALA A 462 -3.57 29.40 4.10
CA ALA A 462 -3.28 28.15 4.81
C ALA A 462 -4.51 27.25 5.01
N GLU A 463 -5.66 27.83 5.38
CA GLU A 463 -6.93 27.12 5.55
C GLU A 463 -7.45 26.54 4.22
N GLN A 464 -7.31 27.30 3.14
CA GLN A 464 -7.68 26.88 1.80
C GLN A 464 -6.81 25.72 1.29
N LYS A 465 -5.54 25.65 1.70
CA LYS A 465 -4.64 24.51 1.42
C LYS A 465 -5.00 23.29 2.27
N GLU A 466 -5.25 23.47 3.56
CA GLU A 466 -5.71 22.39 4.46
C GLU A 466 -6.98 21.74 3.92
N LEU A 467 -7.98 22.56 3.57
CA LEU A 467 -9.24 22.07 2.99
C LEU A 467 -9.00 21.31 1.68
N ALA A 468 -8.13 21.83 0.81
CA ALA A 468 -7.79 21.15 -0.44
C ALA A 468 -7.16 19.77 -0.18
N TYR A 469 -6.21 19.70 0.75
CA TYR A 469 -5.55 18.45 1.11
C TYR A 469 -6.55 17.44 1.67
N MET A 470 -7.45 17.87 2.55
CA MET A 470 -8.53 17.01 3.10
C MET A 470 -9.49 16.50 2.02
N LEU A 471 -9.68 17.25 0.92
CA LEU A 471 -10.48 16.85 -0.22
C LEU A 471 -9.76 15.88 -1.16
N GLY A 472 -8.50 15.54 -0.90
CA GLY A 472 -7.73 14.64 -1.76
C GLY A 472 -6.86 15.35 -2.79
N GLU A 473 -6.81 16.69 -2.79
CA GLU A 473 -6.22 17.45 -3.88
C GLU A 473 -5.13 18.42 -3.42
N GLY A 474 -4.18 18.72 -4.30
CA GLY A 474 -3.17 19.75 -4.08
C GLY A 474 -1.95 19.33 -3.26
N PHE A 475 -1.94 18.13 -2.65
CA PHE A 475 -0.78 17.61 -1.91
C PHE A 475 0.26 16.89 -2.80
N ASP A 476 -0.08 16.54 -4.05
CA ASP A 476 0.83 15.82 -4.95
C ASP A 476 2.12 16.62 -5.24
N GLY A 477 2.00 17.92 -5.52
CA GLY A 477 3.15 18.79 -5.77
C GLY A 477 4.09 18.94 -4.55
N PRO A 478 3.57 19.30 -3.35
CA PRO A 478 4.36 19.32 -2.13
C PRO A 478 5.04 17.97 -1.83
N LEU A 479 4.32 16.85 -1.94
CA LEU A 479 4.91 15.52 -1.74
C LEU A 479 6.05 15.24 -2.73
N ASP A 480 5.87 15.53 -4.02
CA ASP A 480 6.94 15.35 -5.02
C ASP A 480 8.16 16.23 -4.72
N MET A 481 7.98 17.43 -4.17
CA MET A 481 9.09 18.30 -3.77
C MET A 481 9.84 17.81 -2.53
N MET A 482 9.12 17.22 -1.57
CA MET A 482 9.70 16.69 -0.33
C MET A 482 10.45 15.39 -0.59
N VAL A 483 9.87 14.53 -1.42
CA VAL A 483 10.38 13.18 -1.67
C VAL A 483 11.36 13.16 -2.86
N GLY A 484 11.10 13.96 -3.88
CA GLY A 484 11.84 14.02 -5.15
C GLY A 484 13.36 14.10 -5.06
N PRO A 485 13.95 14.94 -4.18
CA PRO A 485 15.41 15.08 -4.06
C PRO A 485 16.14 13.82 -3.56
N TYR A 486 15.45 12.93 -2.84
CA TYR A 486 16.07 11.74 -2.23
C TYR A 486 15.96 10.47 -3.09
N TRP A 487 15.26 10.52 -4.24
CA TRP A 487 15.28 9.46 -5.25
C TRP A 487 16.66 9.46 -5.96
N SER A 488 17.64 8.90 -5.26
CA SER A 488 19.02 8.62 -5.70
C SER A 488 19.85 9.84 -6.14
N GLU A 489 20.68 10.37 -5.24
CA GLU A 489 21.82 11.20 -5.65
C GLU A 489 22.91 10.36 -6.36
N ASP A 490 22.92 9.04 -6.11
CA ASP A 490 23.98 8.12 -6.54
C ASP A 490 23.60 7.16 -7.69
N ALA A 491 22.37 7.21 -8.23
CA ALA A 491 22.01 6.46 -9.44
C ALA A 491 21.78 7.39 -10.65
N PRO A 492 22.22 7.01 -11.88
CA PRO A 492 22.03 7.81 -13.10
C PRO A 492 20.57 8.22 -13.38
N MET A 493 19.60 7.46 -12.84
CA MET A 493 18.17 7.71 -12.96
C MET A 493 17.69 8.93 -12.15
N GLY A 494 18.29 9.20 -10.98
CA GLY A 494 17.89 10.33 -10.13
C GLY A 494 18.20 11.69 -10.76
N LYS A 495 19.31 11.82 -11.50
CA LYS A 495 19.68 13.05 -12.21
C LYS A 495 18.68 13.40 -13.32
N MET A 496 18.25 12.41 -14.11
CA MET A 496 17.24 12.61 -15.16
C MET A 496 15.86 12.89 -14.57
N HIS A 497 15.47 12.19 -13.50
CA HIS A 497 14.21 12.45 -12.79
C HIS A 497 14.18 13.85 -12.16
N LYS A 498 15.32 14.31 -11.61
CA LYS A 498 15.50 15.68 -11.08
C LYS A 498 15.39 16.73 -12.19
N LEU A 499 15.97 16.47 -13.37
CA LEU A 499 15.84 17.34 -14.54
C LEU A 499 14.39 17.40 -15.04
N GLN A 500 13.72 16.25 -15.17
CA GLN A 500 12.30 16.18 -15.53
C GLN A 500 11.42 16.91 -14.51
N SER A 501 11.70 16.73 -13.22
CA SER A 501 10.97 17.40 -12.16
C SER A 501 11.15 18.92 -12.19
N MET A 502 12.37 19.37 -12.47
CA MET A 502 12.70 20.78 -12.66
C MET A 502 12.05 21.36 -13.92
N PHE A 503 12.05 20.63 -15.05
CA PHE A 503 11.39 21.03 -16.29
C PHE A 503 9.89 21.27 -16.07
N PHE A 504 9.18 20.33 -15.44
CA PHE A 504 7.75 20.47 -15.17
C PHE A 504 7.41 21.53 -14.12
N LYS A 505 8.35 21.82 -13.22
CA LYS A 505 8.25 22.94 -12.28
C LYS A 505 8.39 24.27 -13.00
N LEU A 506 9.43 24.41 -13.84
CA LEU A 506 9.72 25.63 -14.59
C LEU A 506 8.70 25.91 -15.69
N SER A 507 8.13 24.87 -16.32
CA SER A 507 7.07 25.02 -17.31
C SER A 507 5.74 25.48 -16.71
N GLY A 508 5.60 25.49 -15.38
CA GLY A 508 4.36 25.88 -14.71
C GLY A 508 3.24 24.83 -14.79
N LEU A 509 3.41 23.75 -15.55
CA LEU A 509 2.39 22.70 -15.75
C LEU A 509 1.94 22.06 -14.44
N ARG A 510 2.85 21.90 -13.47
CA ARG A 510 2.52 21.38 -12.14
C ARG A 510 1.62 22.33 -11.36
N ARG A 511 2.01 23.61 -11.29
CA ARG A 511 1.23 24.65 -10.62
C ARG A 511 -0.14 24.77 -11.26
N TRP A 512 -0.20 24.74 -12.60
CA TRP A 512 -1.43 24.77 -13.38
C TRP A 512 -2.35 23.58 -13.03
N THR A 513 -1.85 22.35 -13.16
CA THR A 513 -2.61 21.12 -12.91
C THR A 513 -3.12 21.05 -11.47
N ASP A 514 -2.27 21.33 -10.49
CA ASP A 514 -2.65 21.31 -9.08
C ASP A 514 -3.66 22.41 -8.75
N SER A 515 -3.47 23.62 -9.26
CA SER A 515 -4.42 24.73 -9.01
C SER A 515 -5.80 24.43 -9.59
N MET A 516 -5.86 23.78 -10.75
CA MET A 516 -7.13 23.35 -11.35
C MET A 516 -7.83 22.26 -10.53
N LYS A 517 -7.10 21.24 -10.08
CA LYS A 517 -7.64 20.17 -9.24
C LYS A 517 -8.22 20.74 -7.94
N VAL A 518 -7.47 21.64 -7.29
CA VAL A 518 -7.88 22.30 -6.05
C VAL A 518 -9.11 23.20 -6.28
N SER A 519 -9.13 23.99 -7.35
CA SER A 519 -10.29 24.82 -7.69
C SER A 519 -11.54 23.96 -7.92
N GLN A 520 -11.42 22.88 -8.69
CA GLN A 520 -12.54 21.97 -8.94
C GLN A 520 -13.06 21.34 -7.64
N ALA A 521 -12.17 20.85 -6.78
CA ALA A 521 -12.55 20.29 -5.49
C ALA A 521 -13.33 21.31 -4.66
N ARG A 522 -12.83 22.55 -4.53
CA ARG A 522 -13.54 23.63 -3.83
C ARG A 522 -14.89 23.94 -4.43
N MET A 523 -15.00 24.00 -5.76
CA MET A 523 -16.25 24.28 -6.45
C MET A 523 -17.31 23.19 -6.24
N VAL A 524 -16.90 21.92 -6.24
CA VAL A 524 -17.78 20.78 -5.97
C VAL A 524 -18.18 20.77 -4.49
N SER A 525 -17.24 20.97 -3.56
CA SER A 525 -17.53 21.04 -2.13
C SER A 525 -18.45 22.20 -1.78
N ASN A 526 -18.24 23.38 -2.37
CA ASN A 526 -19.12 24.53 -2.21
C ASN A 526 -20.53 24.24 -2.74
N TRP A 527 -20.64 23.54 -3.87
CA TRP A 527 -21.93 23.10 -4.39
C TRP A 527 -22.62 22.12 -3.46
N MET A 528 -21.90 21.11 -2.96
CA MET A 528 -22.44 20.15 -1.99
C MET A 528 -22.92 20.86 -0.73
N ALA A 529 -22.13 21.78 -0.19
CA ALA A 529 -22.51 22.58 0.99
C ALA A 529 -23.75 23.44 0.75
N ARG A 530 -23.87 24.09 -0.42
CA ARG A 530 -25.06 24.88 -0.77
C ARG A 530 -26.33 24.05 -0.98
N ASN A 531 -26.18 22.74 -1.15
CA ASN A 531 -27.29 21.81 -1.36
C ASN A 531 -27.43 20.79 -0.21
N SER A 532 -26.70 20.94 0.90
CA SER A 532 -26.73 19.97 2.01
C SER A 532 -28.10 19.88 2.67
N ASP A 533 -28.83 20.98 2.69
CA ASP A 533 -30.12 21.10 3.37
C ASP A 533 -31.29 20.73 2.44
N ARG A 534 -31.00 20.32 1.20
CA ARG A 534 -32.01 19.93 0.22
C ARG A 534 -32.27 18.43 0.28
N ALA A 535 -33.54 18.05 0.26
CA ALA A 535 -33.93 16.66 0.04
C ALA A 535 -33.40 16.16 -1.31
N PHE A 536 -33.10 14.86 -1.43
CA PHE A 536 -32.50 14.27 -2.63
C PHE A 536 -33.29 14.58 -3.92
N GLY A 537 -34.62 14.55 -3.85
CA GLY A 537 -35.50 14.88 -4.99
C GLY A 537 -35.59 16.36 -5.34
N ALA A 538 -35.05 17.26 -4.49
CA ALA A 538 -35.03 18.71 -4.70
C ALA A 538 -33.65 19.21 -5.19
N LEU A 539 -32.72 18.29 -5.48
CA LEU A 539 -31.44 18.62 -6.10
C LEU A 539 -31.65 19.03 -7.57
N PRO A 540 -30.86 19.99 -8.10
CA PRO A 540 -30.93 20.35 -9.51
C PRO A 540 -30.76 19.12 -10.40
N SER A 541 -31.61 18.96 -11.42
CA SER A 541 -31.45 17.91 -12.43
C SER A 541 -30.17 18.16 -13.24
N GLY A 542 -29.36 17.09 -13.39
CA GLY A 542 -28.09 17.08 -14.11
C GLY A 542 -28.09 16.16 -15.31
#